data_AF-A0A178MLG1-F1
#
_entry.id   AF-A0A178MLG1-F1
#
_cell.length_a   1.000
_cell.length_b   1.000
_cell.length_c   1.000
_cell.angle_alpha   90.00
_cell.angle_beta   90.00
_cell.angle_gamma   90.00
#
_symmetry.space_group_name_H-M   'P 1'
#
loop_
_entity.id
_entity.type
_entity.pdbx_description
1 polymer ?
#
loop_
_entity_poly.entity_id
_entity_poly.type
_entity_poly.pdbx_seq_one_letter_code
_entity_poly.pdbx_strand_id
1 'polypeptide(L)'
;MKKFVMAAAGLAGISALAGCAQVQEPAPICSMAGISAQRQLVALPAATPFDPSPLLEMPLNSVSITDFNVINKLFVRTVSAQRTPTGTVKVISQIINCTDYPLNIEGRTQFYDQAQAPSEPVSAWKRLNLAARTSNTYSESSIGTKNVQYYMVEVRETR
;
A
#
# COMPACT_ATOMS: atom_id res chain seq x y z
N MET A 1 -11.31 66.77 48.94
CA MET A 1 -12.30 67.11 47.89
C MET A 1 -11.57 67.61 46.65
N LYS A 2 -11.58 66.81 45.57
CA LYS A 2 -11.71 67.19 44.15
C LYS A 2 -11.15 66.05 43.29
N LYS A 3 -12.10 65.37 42.65
CA LYS A 3 -11.87 64.35 41.60
C LYS A 3 -11.47 65.08 40.32
N PHE A 4 -10.46 64.57 39.62
CA PHE A 4 -10.30 64.80 38.19
C PHE A 4 -10.10 63.46 37.51
N VAL A 5 -11.07 63.13 36.67
CA VAL A 5 -11.02 62.05 35.67
C VAL A 5 -10.66 62.73 34.36
N MET A 6 -9.66 62.23 33.64
CA MET A 6 -9.63 62.32 32.18
C MET A 6 -8.77 61.19 31.61
N ALA A 7 -9.36 60.53 30.62
CA ALA A 7 -8.86 59.36 29.90
C ALA A 7 -7.80 59.72 28.86
N ALA A 8 -6.91 58.78 28.54
CA ALA A 8 -6.25 58.71 27.25
C ALA A 8 -6.00 57.24 26.89
N ALA A 9 -6.49 56.87 25.70
CA ALA A 9 -6.45 55.56 25.10
C ALA A 9 -5.10 55.25 24.44
N GLY A 10 -4.83 53.95 24.23
CA GLY A 10 -4.05 53.48 23.09
C GLY A 10 -2.68 52.89 23.41
N LEU A 11 -2.58 51.56 23.26
CA LEU A 11 -1.49 50.80 22.59
C LEU A 11 -1.72 49.32 22.94
N ALA A 12 -2.57 48.65 22.17
CA ALA A 12 -2.13 47.79 21.05
C ALA A 12 -1.61 46.44 21.56
N GLY A 13 -2.50 45.45 21.51
CA GLY A 13 -2.23 44.08 21.86
C GLY A 13 -1.15 43.47 20.97
N ILE A 14 -0.13 42.90 21.61
CA ILE A 14 0.82 42.00 20.97
C ILE A 14 0.21 40.60 21.09
N SER A 15 -0.71 40.29 20.16
CA SER A 15 -1.15 38.91 19.94
C SER A 15 0.00 38.16 19.27
N ALA A 16 0.58 37.23 20.02
CA ALA A 16 1.62 36.33 19.58
C ALA A 16 1.17 35.55 18.34
N LEU A 17 1.72 35.89 17.18
CA LEU A 17 1.74 35.02 16.02
C LEU A 17 2.81 33.95 16.27
N ALA A 18 2.48 33.00 17.15
CA ALA A 18 3.14 31.71 17.15
C ALA A 18 2.76 31.01 15.83
N GLY A 19 3.51 31.30 14.78
CA GLY A 19 3.42 30.56 13.53
C GLY A 19 3.64 29.09 13.85
N CYS A 20 2.61 28.26 13.62
CA CYS A 20 2.77 26.82 13.61
C CYS A 20 3.76 26.51 12.48
N ALA A 21 5.03 26.30 12.84
CA ALA A 21 5.98 25.65 11.96
C ALA A 21 5.40 24.26 11.68
N GLN A 22 4.75 24.10 10.54
CA GLN A 22 4.34 22.79 10.06
C GLN A 22 5.65 22.04 9.82
N VAL A 23 6.00 21.16 10.76
CA VAL A 23 7.06 20.19 10.58
C VAL A 23 6.64 19.33 9.40
N GLN A 24 7.17 19.64 8.22
CA GLN A 24 6.99 18.85 7.02
C GLN A 24 7.64 17.50 7.29
N GLU A 25 6.84 16.51 7.66
CA GLU A 25 7.31 15.15 7.84
C GLU A 25 7.96 14.66 6.53
N PRO A 26 9.15 14.06 6.57
CA PRO A 26 9.84 13.62 5.36
C PRO A 26 8.99 12.58 4.62
N ALA A 27 8.46 12.96 3.46
CA ALA A 27 7.63 12.09 2.64
C ALA A 27 8.51 11.08 1.85
N PRO A 28 8.07 9.84 1.65
CA PRO A 28 8.71 8.89 0.75
C PRO A 28 8.79 9.46 -0.67
N ILE A 29 10.01 9.57 -1.18
CA ILE A 29 10.29 9.90 -2.59
C ILE A 29 10.45 8.59 -3.35
N CYS A 30 9.54 8.32 -4.28
CA CYS A 30 9.67 7.20 -5.22
C CYS A 30 10.34 7.69 -6.50
N SER A 31 11.51 7.16 -6.84
CA SER A 31 12.11 7.37 -8.16
C SER A 31 11.41 6.47 -9.18
N MET A 32 10.37 7.00 -9.82
CA MET A 32 9.55 6.19 -10.73
C MET A 32 10.33 5.69 -11.95
N ALA A 33 11.36 6.42 -12.40
CA ALA A 33 12.22 5.98 -13.51
C ALA A 33 12.98 4.68 -13.20
N GLY A 34 13.46 4.52 -11.96
CA GLY A 34 14.10 3.27 -11.52
C GLY A 34 13.10 2.14 -11.34
N ILE A 35 11.89 2.46 -10.88
CA ILE A 35 10.82 1.49 -10.64
C ILE A 35 10.23 0.96 -11.96
N SER A 36 10.04 1.83 -12.96
CA SER A 36 9.50 1.42 -14.26
C SER A 36 10.49 0.57 -15.06
N ALA A 37 11.79 0.84 -14.94
CA ALA A 37 12.84 0.06 -15.61
C ALA A 37 12.89 -1.42 -15.15
N GLN A 38 12.33 -1.73 -13.98
CA GLN A 38 12.28 -3.08 -13.41
C GLN A 38 10.98 -3.83 -13.75
N ARG A 39 10.00 -3.19 -14.41
CA ARG A 39 8.67 -3.77 -14.63
C ARG A 39 8.47 -4.14 -16.10
N GLN A 40 8.13 -5.41 -16.34
CA GLN A 40 7.75 -5.88 -17.66
C GLN A 40 6.25 -6.23 -17.66
N LEU A 41 5.48 -5.44 -18.40
CA LEU A 41 4.05 -5.64 -18.61
C LEU A 41 3.86 -6.68 -19.72
N VAL A 42 3.05 -7.71 -19.49
CA VAL A 42 2.66 -8.68 -20.53
C VAL A 42 1.15 -8.62 -20.72
N ALA A 43 0.73 -8.44 -21.96
CA ALA A 43 -0.65 -8.68 -22.39
C ALA A 43 -0.69 -10.02 -23.16
N LEU A 44 -1.86 -10.68 -23.20
CA LEU A 44 -2.27 -11.80 -24.08
C LEU A 44 -2.41 -13.20 -23.40
N PRO A 45 -2.81 -14.28 -24.12
CA PRO A 45 -3.94 -15.19 -23.82
C PRO A 45 -3.55 -16.41 -22.94
N ALA A 46 -4.53 -17.26 -22.60
CA ALA A 46 -4.33 -18.43 -21.72
C ALA A 46 -3.31 -19.44 -22.26
N ALA A 47 -2.40 -19.90 -21.40
CA ALA A 47 -1.39 -20.91 -21.73
C ALA A 47 -2.03 -22.28 -22.02
N THR A 48 -1.59 -22.94 -23.10
CA THR A 48 -1.87 -24.36 -23.34
C THR A 48 -0.75 -25.19 -22.69
N PRO A 49 -0.98 -26.47 -22.30
CA PRO A 49 0.01 -27.25 -21.55
C PRO A 49 1.35 -27.51 -22.25
N PHE A 50 1.47 -27.22 -23.55
CA PHE A 50 2.63 -27.59 -24.37
C PHE A 50 3.22 -26.43 -25.17
N ASP A 51 2.58 -25.26 -25.16
CA ASP A 51 3.14 -24.06 -25.79
C ASP A 51 3.93 -23.24 -24.76
N PRO A 52 5.12 -22.74 -25.09
CA PRO A 52 5.83 -21.82 -24.22
C PRO A 52 4.98 -20.57 -24.00
N SER A 53 4.56 -20.38 -22.75
CA SER A 53 3.76 -19.22 -22.37
C SER A 53 4.57 -17.93 -22.58
N PRO A 54 4.05 -16.94 -23.33
CA PRO A 54 4.68 -15.62 -23.39
C PRO A 54 4.47 -14.84 -22.08
N LEU A 55 3.68 -15.37 -21.14
CA LEU A 55 3.43 -14.74 -19.84
C LEU A 55 4.69 -14.82 -18.99
N LEU A 56 5.14 -13.66 -18.53
CA LEU A 56 6.03 -13.60 -17.39
C LEU A 56 5.23 -14.04 -16.17
N GLU A 57 5.57 -15.21 -15.65
CA GLU A 57 4.93 -15.73 -14.45
C GLU A 57 5.18 -14.79 -13.27
N MET A 58 4.12 -14.48 -12.53
CA MET A 58 4.23 -13.74 -11.29
C MET A 58 4.84 -14.69 -10.25
N PRO A 59 6.00 -14.37 -9.66
CA PRO A 59 6.64 -15.28 -8.73
C PRO A 59 5.75 -15.47 -7.49
N LEU A 60 5.72 -16.69 -6.95
CA LEU A 60 5.12 -16.91 -5.63
C LEU A 60 5.90 -16.16 -4.54
N ASN A 61 5.26 -15.94 -3.41
CA ASN A 61 5.73 -15.11 -2.30
C ASN A 61 5.97 -13.65 -2.70
N SER A 62 5.11 -13.11 -3.57
CA SER A 62 5.23 -11.75 -4.09
C SER A 62 3.92 -10.96 -4.01
N VAL A 63 4.03 -9.68 -4.33
CA VAL A 63 2.90 -8.77 -4.55
C VAL A 63 2.90 -8.36 -6.01
N SER A 64 1.79 -8.62 -6.69
CA SER A 64 1.55 -8.19 -8.06
C SER A 64 0.58 -7.02 -8.09
N ILE A 65 0.95 -5.94 -8.80
CA ILE A 65 0.03 -4.86 -9.11
C ILE A 65 -0.57 -5.16 -10.49
N THR A 66 -1.82 -5.61 -10.48
CA THR A 66 -2.52 -6.15 -11.65
C THR A 66 -3.18 -5.08 -12.52
N ASP A 67 -3.33 -3.86 -12.00
CA ASP A 67 -4.03 -2.77 -12.66
C ASP A 67 -3.06 -1.72 -13.20
N PHE A 68 -3.12 -1.48 -14.51
CA PHE A 68 -2.26 -0.53 -15.21
C PHE A 68 -2.48 0.92 -14.75
N ASN A 69 -3.66 1.25 -14.21
CA ASN A 69 -3.94 2.60 -13.73
C ASN A 69 -3.13 2.96 -12.49
N VAL A 70 -2.74 1.97 -11.67
CA VAL A 70 -2.00 2.19 -10.42
C VAL A 70 -0.60 1.59 -10.42
N ILE A 71 -0.23 0.83 -11.46
CA ILE A 71 1.09 0.19 -11.54
C ILE A 71 2.23 1.21 -11.38
N ASN A 72 2.15 2.36 -12.05
CA ASN A 72 3.15 3.43 -11.96
C ASN A 72 2.88 4.44 -10.83
N LYS A 73 1.97 4.13 -9.90
CA LYS A 73 1.59 5.01 -8.79
C LYS A 73 1.96 4.44 -7.43
N LEU A 74 2.25 3.14 -7.37
CA LEU A 74 2.49 2.40 -6.13
C LEU A 74 3.90 1.81 -6.09
N PHE A 75 4.45 1.74 -4.89
CA PHE A 75 5.67 0.99 -4.60
C PHE A 75 5.44 0.02 -3.43
N VAL A 76 5.90 -1.22 -3.59
CA VAL A 76 5.83 -2.24 -2.53
C VAL A 76 7.16 -2.24 -1.78
N ARG A 77 7.15 -1.81 -0.51
CA ARG A 77 8.36 -1.69 0.29
C ARG A 77 8.78 -3.02 0.92
N THR A 78 7.82 -3.75 1.46
CA THR A 78 8.06 -4.97 2.21
C THR A 78 7.00 -5.98 1.86
N VAL A 79 7.43 -7.23 1.75
CA VAL A 79 6.55 -8.39 1.63
C VAL A 79 7.08 -9.43 2.59
N SER A 80 6.25 -9.87 3.53
CA SER A 80 6.61 -10.89 4.50
C SER A 80 5.42 -11.79 4.78
N ALA A 81 5.72 -13.02 5.20
CA ALA A 81 4.74 -13.94 5.70
C ALA A 81 5.29 -14.65 6.93
N GLN A 82 4.44 -14.87 7.92
CA GLN A 82 4.82 -15.53 9.17
C GLN A 82 3.72 -16.48 9.61
N ARG A 83 4.11 -17.63 10.19
CA ARG A 83 3.15 -18.50 10.85
C ARG A 83 2.69 -17.88 12.17
N THR A 84 1.39 -17.89 12.38
CA THR A 84 0.76 -17.48 13.64
C THR A 84 0.85 -18.61 14.67
N PRO A 85 0.60 -18.34 15.97
CA PRO A 85 0.56 -19.40 16.98
C PRO A 85 -0.48 -20.50 16.71
N THR A 86 -1.56 -20.18 15.99
CA THR A 86 -2.59 -21.15 15.59
C THR A 86 -2.24 -21.91 14.30
N GLY A 87 -1.06 -21.67 13.72
CA GLY A 87 -0.53 -22.37 12.56
C GLY A 87 -0.92 -21.78 11.20
N THR A 88 -1.84 -20.82 11.15
CA THR A 88 -2.16 -20.09 9.91
C THR A 88 -0.97 -19.24 9.45
N VAL A 89 -0.94 -18.87 8.17
CA VAL A 89 0.08 -17.97 7.61
C VAL A 89 -0.51 -16.57 7.50
N LYS A 90 0.11 -15.58 8.14
CA LYS A 90 -0.21 -14.17 7.99
C LYS A 90 0.76 -13.51 7.03
N VAL A 91 0.24 -13.03 5.89
CA VAL A 91 0.95 -12.22 4.91
C VAL A 91 0.79 -10.75 5.28
N ILE A 92 1.88 -10.00 5.16
CA ILE A 92 1.94 -8.57 5.45
C ILE A 92 2.71 -7.91 4.29
N SER A 93 2.14 -6.85 3.74
CA SER A 93 2.82 -6.02 2.75
C SER A 93 2.63 -4.54 3.05
N GLN A 94 3.71 -3.79 2.95
CA GLN A 94 3.67 -2.33 3.03
C GLN A 94 3.65 -1.73 1.63
N ILE A 95 2.56 -1.03 1.32
CA ILE A 95 2.31 -0.40 0.03
C ILE A 95 2.42 1.11 0.20
N ILE A 96 3.21 1.75 -0.66
CA ILE A 96 3.43 3.19 -0.68
C ILE A 96 2.68 3.79 -1.87
N ASN A 97 1.92 4.86 -1.62
CA ASN A 97 1.44 5.76 -2.66
C ASN A 97 2.55 6.74 -3.02
N CYS A 98 3.01 6.69 -4.26
CA CYS A 98 4.08 7.54 -4.78
C CYS A 98 3.56 8.84 -5.42
N THR A 99 2.25 9.02 -5.48
CA THR A 99 1.58 10.19 -6.05
C THR A 99 1.37 11.29 -5.01
N ASP A 100 1.05 12.49 -5.49
CA ASP A 100 0.69 13.68 -4.73
C ASP A 100 -0.81 13.81 -4.46
N TYR A 101 -1.61 12.79 -4.78
CA TYR A 101 -3.04 12.71 -4.49
C TYR A 101 -3.40 11.38 -3.80
N PRO A 102 -4.53 11.30 -3.07
CA PRO A 102 -4.96 10.06 -2.44
C PRO A 102 -5.33 9.00 -3.49
N LEU A 103 -5.07 7.73 -3.16
CA LEU A 103 -5.44 6.57 -3.96
C LEU A 103 -6.27 5.59 -3.12
N ASN A 104 -7.27 5.00 -3.75
CA ASN A 104 -8.03 3.90 -3.17
C ASN A 104 -7.70 2.63 -3.95
N ILE A 105 -7.11 1.66 -3.28
CA ILE A 105 -6.69 0.39 -3.89
C ILE A 105 -7.37 -0.76 -3.16
N GLU A 106 -7.36 -1.93 -3.78
CA GLU A 106 -7.81 -3.16 -3.15
C GLU A 106 -6.70 -4.20 -3.23
N GLY A 107 -6.56 -4.99 -2.17
CA GLY A 107 -5.66 -6.13 -2.10
C GLY A 107 -6.43 -7.42 -1.83
N ARG A 108 -5.97 -8.53 -2.40
CA ARG A 108 -6.40 -9.89 -2.03
C ARG A 108 -5.23 -10.86 -2.07
N THR A 109 -5.40 -12.05 -1.51
CA THR A 109 -4.34 -13.07 -1.45
C THR A 109 -4.87 -14.44 -1.87
N GLN A 110 -4.10 -15.10 -2.72
CA GLN A 110 -4.20 -16.54 -2.96
C GLN A 110 -3.09 -17.25 -2.18
N PHE A 111 -3.45 -18.31 -1.46
CA PHE A 111 -2.50 -19.18 -0.78
C PHE A 111 -2.32 -20.49 -1.55
N TYR A 112 -1.12 -21.06 -1.48
CA TYR A 112 -0.74 -22.26 -2.22
C TYR A 112 -0.05 -23.28 -1.32
N ASP A 113 -0.13 -24.54 -1.72
CA ASP A 113 0.56 -25.65 -1.08
C ASP A 113 1.97 -25.89 -1.64
N GLN A 114 2.63 -26.95 -1.16
CA GLN A 114 3.98 -27.30 -1.58
C GLN A 114 4.08 -27.62 -3.08
N ALA A 115 3.00 -28.12 -3.68
CA ALA A 115 2.92 -28.41 -5.11
C ALA A 115 2.52 -27.16 -5.93
N GLN A 116 2.49 -25.98 -5.30
CA GLN A 116 2.04 -24.72 -5.90
C GLN A 116 0.59 -24.76 -6.38
N ALA A 117 -0.22 -25.68 -5.85
CA ALA A 117 -1.65 -25.72 -6.08
C ALA A 117 -2.36 -24.78 -5.09
N PRO A 118 -3.47 -24.12 -5.47
CA PRO A 118 -4.30 -23.36 -4.54
C PRO A 118 -4.68 -24.21 -3.31
N SER A 119 -4.24 -23.80 -2.13
CA SER A 119 -4.49 -24.55 -0.89
C SER A 119 -5.86 -24.26 -0.28
N GLU A 120 -6.46 -23.13 -0.67
CA GLU A 120 -7.75 -22.62 -0.22
C GLU A 120 -8.33 -21.62 -1.23
N PRO A 121 -9.62 -21.22 -1.12
CA PRO A 121 -10.19 -20.18 -1.95
C PRO A 121 -9.46 -18.83 -1.81
N VAL A 122 -9.37 -18.08 -2.91
CA VAL A 122 -8.80 -16.71 -2.89
C VAL A 122 -9.55 -15.82 -1.90
N SER A 123 -8.84 -14.94 -1.20
CA SER A 123 -9.47 -14.02 -0.26
C SER A 123 -10.33 -12.96 -0.97
N ALA A 124 -11.28 -12.39 -0.24
CA ALA A 124 -12.06 -11.25 -0.72
C ALA A 124 -11.17 -10.01 -0.86
N TRP A 125 -11.54 -9.12 -1.80
CA TRP A 125 -10.88 -7.83 -1.95
C TRP A 125 -11.04 -6.98 -0.68
N LYS A 126 -9.93 -6.56 -0.10
CA LYS A 126 -9.88 -5.61 1.03
C LYS A 126 -9.43 -4.25 0.53
N ARG A 127 -10.20 -3.21 0.85
CA ARG A 127 -9.88 -1.83 0.47
C ARG A 127 -8.77 -1.25 1.36
N LEU A 128 -7.88 -0.49 0.73
CA LEU A 128 -6.85 0.31 1.38
C LEU A 128 -6.92 1.73 0.84
N ASN A 129 -7.15 2.67 1.74
CA ASN A 129 -7.06 4.09 1.43
C ASN A 129 -5.62 4.54 1.70
N LEU A 130 -5.01 5.16 0.70
CA LEU A 130 -3.65 5.67 0.75
C LEU A 130 -3.68 7.18 0.56
N ALA A 131 -3.31 7.94 1.59
CA ALA A 131 -3.11 9.38 1.42
C ALA A 131 -1.91 9.65 0.48
N ALA A 132 -1.86 10.86 -0.09
CA ALA A 132 -0.75 11.30 -0.95
C ALA A 132 0.61 11.10 -0.26
N ARG A 133 1.57 10.51 -0.97
CA ARG A 133 2.93 10.24 -0.47
C ARG A 133 2.98 9.55 0.91
N THR A 134 2.06 8.63 1.18
CA THR A 134 2.07 7.84 2.43
C THR A 134 2.18 6.35 2.16
N SER A 135 2.31 5.55 3.21
CA SER A 135 2.23 4.10 3.13
C SER A 135 1.10 3.54 3.98
N ASN A 136 0.52 2.42 3.56
CA ASN A 136 -0.43 1.65 4.35
C ASN A 136 -0.05 0.15 4.28
N THR A 137 -0.56 -0.64 5.22
CA THR A 137 -0.26 -2.06 5.34
C THR A 137 -1.45 -2.89 4.90
N TYR A 138 -1.22 -3.72 3.88
CA TYR A 138 -2.10 -4.83 3.54
C TYR A 138 -1.74 -6.04 4.41
N SER A 139 -2.74 -6.75 4.92
CA SER A 139 -2.51 -8.04 5.56
C SER A 139 -3.66 -9.01 5.33
N GLU A 140 -3.31 -10.28 5.19
CA GLU A 140 -4.25 -11.38 5.06
C GLU A 140 -3.75 -12.59 5.84
N SER A 141 -4.68 -13.37 6.39
CA SER A 141 -4.36 -14.65 7.03
C SER A 141 -4.99 -15.80 6.27
N SER A 142 -4.24 -16.89 6.15
CA SER A 142 -4.77 -18.11 5.58
C SER A 142 -5.83 -18.74 6.47
N ILE A 143 -6.67 -19.56 5.88
CA ILE A 143 -7.64 -20.41 6.57
C ILE A 143 -6.97 -21.72 7.00
N GLY A 144 -6.16 -22.30 6.12
CA GLY A 144 -5.40 -23.53 6.36
C GLY A 144 -4.21 -23.30 7.29
N THR A 145 -3.91 -24.32 8.11
CA THR A 145 -2.84 -24.27 9.13
C THR A 145 -1.62 -25.14 8.79
N LYS A 146 -1.76 -26.16 7.94
CA LYS A 146 -0.69 -27.14 7.67
C LYS A 146 -0.18 -27.15 6.23
N ASN A 147 -1.08 -26.97 5.27
CA ASN A 147 -0.78 -27.13 3.85
C ASN A 147 -0.34 -25.82 3.16
N VAL A 148 -0.42 -24.67 3.82
CA VAL A 148 -0.03 -23.38 3.23
C VAL A 148 1.50 -23.23 3.23
N GLN A 149 2.09 -23.07 2.05
CA GLN A 149 3.54 -22.89 1.84
C GLN A 149 3.90 -21.61 1.10
N TYR A 150 3.06 -21.20 0.13
CA TYR A 150 3.29 -19.99 -0.64
C TYR A 150 2.07 -19.09 -0.65
N TYR A 151 2.27 -17.85 -1.10
CA TYR A 151 1.20 -16.88 -1.27
C TYR A 151 1.44 -16.01 -2.51
N MET A 152 0.39 -15.40 -3.01
CA MET A 152 0.46 -14.34 -4.01
C MET A 152 -0.54 -13.25 -3.65
N VAL A 153 -0.05 -12.03 -3.47
CA VAL A 153 -0.91 -10.87 -3.23
C VAL A 153 -1.18 -10.18 -4.55
N GLU A 154 -2.44 -9.87 -4.83
CA GLU A 154 -2.84 -9.07 -5.98
C GLU A 154 -3.35 -7.72 -5.51
N VAL A 155 -2.94 -6.66 -6.19
CA VAL A 155 -3.34 -5.27 -5.93
C VAL A 155 -3.95 -4.66 -7.18
N ARG A 156 -5.02 -3.90 -7.02
CA ARG A 156 -5.69 -3.15 -8.10
C ARG A 156 -6.25 -1.82 -7.62
N GLU A 157 -6.65 -0.95 -8.55
CA GLU A 157 -7.41 0.25 -8.20
C GLU A 157 -8.83 -0.14 -7.76
N THR A 158 -9.39 0.60 -6.79
CA THR A 158 -10.80 0.46 -6.44
C THR A 158 -11.65 1.00 -7.58
N ARG A 159 -12.65 0.23 -8.03
CA ARG A 159 -13.65 0.68 -9.02
C ARG A 159 -14.86 1.31 -8.36
#